data_AF-A0AAJ8BY25-F1
#
_entry.id   AF-A0AAJ8BY25-F1
#
_cell.length_a   1.000
_cell.length_b   1.000
_cell.length_c   1.000
_cell.angle_alpha   90.00
_cell.angle_beta   90.00
_cell.angle_gamma   90.00
#
_symmetry.space_group_name_H-M   'P 1'
#
loop_
_entity.id
_entity.type
_entity.pdbx_description
1 polymer ?
#
loop_
_entity_poly.entity_id
_entity_poly.type
_entity_poly.pdbx_seq_one_letter_code
_entity_poly.pdbx_strand_id
1 'polypeptide(L)'
;MSSSSQPDYPSLINTLLEHLNNASLDPIRAESMRSTLEELKSVATILEPGESSEEESVESSVERIRKLKGAEQKVLDLIARIRFGIQNPTYPVHNEARNIQSHPILEDIKELKVFVSDVQGMTGGEENVRAGNLFERLANLQVRLHNAQSESEVRQLEVEELRQATEDVRRFARRRNIMLAQPIWSYRGDCTCPNVLFFSGSNPTREALCTLAKLRGFELRDKNPIGVDFAEGRWHDLQEANLAVFDLSDEEPQVYYEMGVAITLGKELVLLCRRGVIPKFDVGQNYAEYGIHDNRFGVVQAALESCLYRLQNRGDRSTPTPQETYRYAKWLARQQPDNATLATFCLLDKAKDDPVEIHNSVLVVNQFLIRQHEIIFPRWPGCYPDPDAKRCFIVMSFAEHMNPARVAIEEGIRLAGGDSIRGDVAEDPHILRSIWDEICRANLIVVDLTEFNLNVCLELGIAHTLGRKILLVGHEGTQNNLNQNLSNVAKVRLQPYTSHLDLQATCFCAVKSLDVKSAVLQETRPLSSFHAIR
;
A
#
# COMPACT_ATOMS: atom_id res chain seq x y z
N MET A 1 -29.76 14.56 -38.32
CA MET A 1 -29.85 15.44 -37.15
C MET A 1 -30.91 14.85 -36.22
N SER A 2 -30.51 13.99 -35.29
CA SER A 2 -31.41 13.44 -34.27
C SER A 2 -31.45 14.39 -33.09
N SER A 3 -32.62 14.97 -32.82
CA SER A 3 -32.87 15.76 -31.61
C SER A 3 -32.73 14.86 -30.39
N SER A 4 -31.67 15.03 -29.60
CA SER A 4 -31.59 14.46 -28.26
C SER A 4 -32.62 15.18 -27.40
N SER A 5 -33.74 14.52 -27.08
CA SER A 5 -34.68 15.00 -26.09
C SER A 5 -33.94 15.18 -24.76
N GLN A 6 -33.82 16.43 -24.29
CA GLN A 6 -33.30 16.68 -22.96
C GLN A 6 -34.21 16.03 -21.91
N PRO A 7 -33.65 15.51 -20.81
CA PRO A 7 -34.43 14.88 -19.75
C PRO A 7 -35.32 15.89 -19.03
N ASP A 8 -36.62 15.57 -18.95
CA ASP A 8 -37.62 16.26 -18.14
C ASP A 8 -37.41 15.87 -16.66
N TYR A 9 -36.55 16.63 -15.99
CA TYR A 9 -36.19 16.39 -14.59
C TYR A 9 -37.39 16.49 -13.63
N PRO A 10 -38.33 17.46 -13.76
CA PRO A 10 -39.51 17.51 -12.89
C PRO A 10 -40.41 16.27 -12.99
N SER A 11 -40.62 15.72 -14.20
CA SER A 11 -41.40 14.49 -14.41
C SER A 11 -40.72 13.27 -13.77
N LEU A 12 -39.40 13.17 -13.89
CA LEU A 12 -38.59 12.11 -13.28
C LEU A 12 -38.66 12.15 -11.75
N ILE A 13 -38.63 13.34 -11.15
CA ILE A 13 -38.75 13.53 -9.70
C ILE A 13 -40.17 13.19 -9.21
N ASN A 14 -41.22 13.57 -9.97
CA ASN A 14 -42.60 13.18 -9.64
C ASN A 14 -42.77 11.65 -9.63
N THR A 15 -42.15 10.98 -10.61
CA THR A 15 -42.16 9.52 -10.70
C THR A 15 -41.50 8.89 -9.47
N LEU A 16 -40.38 9.46 -8.99
CA LEU A 16 -39.70 9.00 -7.78
C LEU A 16 -40.52 9.24 -6.51
N LEU A 17 -41.23 10.38 -6.41
CA LEU A 17 -42.15 10.68 -5.30
C LEU A 17 -43.33 9.69 -5.24
N GLU A 18 -43.89 9.31 -6.39
CA GLU A 18 -44.95 8.29 -6.47
C GLU A 18 -44.45 6.92 -6.03
N HIS A 19 -43.26 6.50 -6.48
CA HIS A 19 -42.65 5.24 -6.02
C HIS A 19 -42.37 5.27 -4.51
N LEU A 20 -41.93 6.41 -3.97
CA LEU A 20 -41.69 6.56 -2.54
C LEU A 20 -42.96 6.42 -1.71
N ASN A 21 -44.08 6.99 -2.18
CA ASN A 21 -45.38 6.89 -1.52
C ASN A 21 -45.95 5.46 -1.52
N ASN A 22 -45.53 4.64 -2.48
CA ASN A 22 -45.96 3.24 -2.62
C ASN A 22 -44.95 2.24 -2.00
N ALA A 23 -43.80 2.71 -1.51
CA ALA A 23 -42.77 1.87 -0.92
C ALA A 23 -43.02 1.63 0.58
N SER A 24 -42.80 0.39 1.04
CA SER A 24 -42.87 0.03 2.46
C SER A 24 -41.59 0.50 3.18
N LEU A 25 -41.53 1.80 3.48
CA LEU A 25 -40.41 2.47 4.14
C LEU A 25 -40.79 2.91 5.55
N ASP A 26 -39.79 3.05 6.43
CA ASP A 26 -39.94 3.70 7.73
C ASP A 26 -40.49 5.13 7.56
N PRO A 27 -41.45 5.59 8.38
CA PRO A 27 -42.11 6.89 8.21
C PRO A 27 -41.16 8.09 8.26
N ILE A 28 -40.12 8.04 9.09
CA ILE A 28 -39.14 9.12 9.23
C ILE A 28 -38.25 9.19 7.98
N ARG A 29 -37.87 8.02 7.45
CA ARG A 29 -37.10 7.91 6.20
C ARG A 29 -37.91 8.33 4.98
N ALA A 30 -39.18 7.94 4.92
CA ALA A 30 -40.10 8.37 3.86
C ALA A 30 -40.26 9.89 3.86
N GLU A 31 -40.42 10.51 5.03
CA GLU A 31 -40.56 11.97 5.13
C GLU A 31 -39.25 12.72 4.77
N SER A 32 -38.09 12.22 5.21
CA SER A 32 -36.79 12.80 4.87
C SER A 32 -36.48 12.71 3.37
N MET A 33 -36.75 11.56 2.74
CA MET A 33 -36.58 11.37 1.30
C MET A 33 -37.59 12.19 0.49
N ARG A 34 -38.83 12.32 0.97
CA ARG A 34 -39.86 13.18 0.37
C ARG A 34 -39.43 14.65 0.41
N SER A 35 -39.01 15.16 1.56
CA SER A 35 -38.48 16.51 1.72
C SER A 35 -37.30 16.78 0.76
N THR A 36 -36.38 15.83 0.62
CA THR A 36 -35.22 15.95 -0.27
C THR A 36 -35.64 15.97 -1.75
N LEU A 37 -36.58 15.12 -2.15
CA LEU A 37 -37.10 15.07 -3.52
C LEU A 37 -37.93 16.32 -3.87
N GLU A 38 -38.70 16.87 -2.94
CA GLU A 38 -39.44 18.12 -3.14
C GLU A 38 -38.50 19.33 -3.28
N GLU A 39 -37.41 19.37 -2.51
CA GLU A 39 -36.37 20.39 -2.66
C GLU A 39 -35.67 20.29 -4.02
N LEU A 40 -35.34 19.07 -4.47
CA LEU A 40 -34.80 18.81 -5.82
C LEU A 40 -35.78 19.25 -6.92
N LYS A 41 -37.08 19.02 -6.73
CA LYS A 41 -38.12 19.46 -7.67
C LYS A 41 -38.13 20.98 -7.82
N SER A 42 -37.94 21.71 -6.71
CA SER A 42 -37.87 23.17 -6.71
C SER A 42 -36.64 23.72 -7.42
N VAL A 43 -35.54 22.96 -7.46
CA VAL A 43 -34.32 23.30 -8.21
C VAL A 43 -34.46 22.93 -9.68
N ALA A 44 -35.05 21.78 -10.00
CA ALA A 44 -35.26 21.31 -11.37
C ALA A 44 -36.15 22.26 -12.18
N THR A 45 -37.16 22.88 -11.56
CA THR A 45 -38.03 23.88 -12.20
C THR A 45 -37.32 25.20 -12.53
N ILE A 46 -36.18 25.50 -11.89
CA ILE A 46 -35.35 26.68 -12.21
C ILE A 46 -34.47 26.42 -13.44
N LEU A 47 -34.16 25.15 -13.72
CA LEU A 47 -33.30 24.71 -14.81
C LEU A 47 -34.06 24.46 -16.12
N GLU A 48 -35.39 24.44 -16.09
CA GLU A 48 -36.19 24.40 -17.31
C GLU A 48 -35.95 25.66 -18.16
N PRO A 49 -35.60 25.52 -19.44
CA PRO A 49 -35.54 26.67 -20.33
C PRO A 49 -36.96 27.23 -20.48
N GLY A 50 -37.19 28.45 -19.96
CA GLY A 50 -38.40 29.21 -20.30
C GLY A 50 -38.50 29.37 -21.82
N GLU A 51 -39.71 29.31 -22.35
CA GLU A 51 -39.98 29.50 -23.78
C GLU A 51 -39.24 30.74 -24.30
N SER A 52 -38.37 30.51 -25.29
CA SER A 52 -37.56 31.56 -25.91
C SER A 52 -38.47 32.56 -26.62
N SER A 53 -38.82 33.65 -25.94
CA SER A 53 -39.27 34.87 -26.60
C SER A 53 -38.05 35.77 -26.82
N GLU A 54 -37.90 36.27 -28.05
CA GLU A 54 -36.69 36.90 -28.59
C GLU A 54 -36.30 38.27 -27.99
N GLU A 55 -36.79 38.64 -26.80
CA GLU A 55 -36.35 39.85 -26.09
C GLU A 55 -36.22 39.59 -24.57
N GLU A 56 -35.21 38.80 -24.17
CA GLU A 56 -34.87 38.67 -22.74
C GLU A 56 -34.13 39.96 -22.31
N SER A 57 -34.81 40.84 -21.55
CA SER A 57 -34.20 42.09 -21.07
C SER A 57 -33.01 41.83 -20.13
N VAL A 58 -32.06 42.77 -20.04
CA VAL A 58 -30.89 42.67 -19.14
C VAL A 58 -31.31 42.43 -17.68
N GLU A 59 -32.44 42.98 -17.24
CA GLU A 59 -33.00 42.74 -15.90
C GLU A 59 -33.49 41.29 -15.73
N SER A 60 -34.08 40.69 -16.76
CA SER A 60 -34.49 39.28 -16.77
C SER A 60 -33.29 38.34 -16.66
N SER A 61 -32.20 38.62 -17.40
CA SER A 61 -30.97 37.83 -17.33
C SER A 61 -30.28 37.94 -15.97
N VAL A 62 -30.25 39.14 -15.36
CA VAL A 62 -29.69 39.34 -14.01
C VAL A 62 -30.49 38.58 -12.95
N GLU A 63 -31.82 38.58 -13.06
CA GLU A 63 -32.70 37.84 -12.17
C GLU A 63 -32.55 36.32 -12.34
N ARG A 64 -32.36 35.85 -13.57
CA ARG A 64 -32.07 34.44 -13.87
C ARG A 64 -30.73 33.99 -13.29
N ILE A 65 -29.68 34.82 -13.38
CA ILE A 65 -28.38 34.55 -12.75
C ILE A 65 -28.49 34.49 -11.22
N ARG A 66 -29.30 35.38 -10.60
CA ARG A 66 -29.56 35.29 -9.14
C ARG A 66 -30.28 34.00 -8.76
N LYS A 67 -31.29 33.59 -9.52
CA LYS A 67 -32.01 32.33 -9.31
C LYS A 67 -31.09 31.11 -9.47
N LEU A 68 -30.18 31.13 -10.45
CA LEU A 68 -29.18 30.07 -10.66
C LEU A 68 -28.16 30.00 -9.50
N LYS A 69 -27.66 31.13 -9.01
CA LYS A 69 -26.78 31.16 -7.82
C LYS A 69 -27.49 30.69 -6.55
N GLY A 70 -28.76 31.03 -6.37
CA GLY A 70 -29.58 30.52 -5.28
C GLY A 70 -29.82 29.01 -5.39
N ALA A 71 -30.01 28.49 -6.60
CA ALA A 71 -30.13 27.07 -6.88
C ALA A 71 -28.82 26.32 -6.60
N GLU A 72 -27.67 26.90 -6.98
CA GLU A 72 -26.33 26.35 -6.70
C GLU A 72 -26.11 26.17 -5.18
N GLN A 73 -26.43 27.19 -4.38
CA GLN A 73 -26.33 27.09 -2.92
C GLN A 73 -27.28 26.01 -2.36
N LYS A 74 -28.52 25.92 -2.86
CA LYS A 74 -29.46 24.86 -2.45
C LYS A 74 -28.94 23.46 -2.80
N VAL A 75 -28.29 23.28 -3.94
CA VAL A 75 -27.68 21.99 -4.32
C VAL A 75 -26.52 21.66 -3.37
N LEU A 76 -25.68 22.62 -3.00
CA LEU A 76 -24.60 22.42 -2.04
C LEU A 76 -25.13 22.04 -0.65
N ASP A 77 -26.19 22.71 -0.18
CA ASP A 77 -26.84 22.42 1.10
C ASP A 77 -27.51 21.03 1.09
N LEU A 78 -28.12 20.66 -0.04
CA LEU A 78 -28.70 19.33 -0.25
C LEU A 78 -27.62 18.24 -0.25
N ILE A 79 -26.49 18.46 -0.93
CA ILE A 79 -25.34 17.56 -0.91
C ILE A 79 -24.79 17.42 0.51
N ALA A 80 -24.73 18.51 1.28
CA ALA A 80 -24.28 18.46 2.68
C ALA A 80 -25.25 17.66 3.57
N ARG A 81 -26.57 17.82 3.41
CA ARG A 81 -27.60 17.05 4.12
C ARG A 81 -27.61 15.58 3.74
N ILE A 82 -27.52 15.27 2.45
CA ILE A 82 -27.44 13.88 1.95
C ILE A 82 -26.15 13.23 2.47
N ARG A 83 -25.02 13.95 2.46
CA ARG A 83 -23.76 13.48 3.05
C ARG A 83 -23.91 13.17 4.55
N PHE A 84 -24.62 14.00 5.30
CA PHE A 84 -24.91 13.76 6.72
C PHE A 84 -25.85 12.55 6.93
N GLY A 85 -26.86 12.38 6.09
CA GLY A 85 -27.78 11.23 6.12
C GLY A 85 -27.14 9.90 5.68
N ILE A 86 -26.17 9.94 4.76
CA ILE A 86 -25.34 8.78 4.38
C ILE A 86 -24.34 8.45 5.48
N GLN A 87 -23.83 9.45 6.20
CA GLN A 87 -22.94 9.26 7.35
C GLN A 87 -23.66 8.69 8.57
N ASN A 88 -24.97 8.87 8.73
CA ASN A 88 -25.77 8.25 9.80
C ASN A 88 -27.12 7.75 9.26
N PRO A 89 -27.20 6.51 8.72
CA PRO A 89 -28.49 5.87 8.50
C PRO A 89 -29.12 5.64 9.87
N THR A 90 -30.09 6.47 10.27
CA THR A 90 -30.85 6.25 11.49
C THR A 90 -31.68 4.99 11.28
N TYR A 91 -31.30 3.90 11.95
CA TYR A 91 -32.00 2.62 11.92
C TYR A 91 -33.36 2.74 12.64
N PRO A 92 -34.35 1.90 12.29
CA PRO A 92 -35.65 1.89 12.96
C PRO A 92 -35.44 1.60 14.45
N VAL A 93 -35.90 2.52 15.31
CA VAL A 93 -35.94 2.30 16.76
C VAL A 93 -37.09 1.34 17.06
N HIS A 94 -36.84 0.04 16.88
CA HIS A 94 -37.67 -1.02 17.43
C HIS A 94 -36.81 -1.99 18.24
N ASN A 95 -36.53 -1.59 19.48
CA ASN A 95 -36.66 -2.38 20.70
C ASN A 95 -35.85 -1.72 21.82
N GLU A 96 -36.55 -1.17 22.82
CA GLU A 96 -36.00 -0.70 24.10
C GLU A 96 -35.47 -1.85 24.99
N ALA A 97 -34.89 -2.89 24.40
CA ALA A 97 -34.34 -4.05 25.10
C ALA A 97 -33.05 -4.63 24.50
N ARG A 98 -32.40 -3.97 23.52
CA ARG A 98 -31.14 -4.47 22.92
C ARG A 98 -29.96 -3.59 23.32
N ASN A 99 -29.52 -3.76 24.56
CA ASN A 99 -28.30 -3.16 25.11
C ASN A 99 -27.06 -3.97 24.68
N ILE A 100 -26.85 -4.15 23.37
CA ILE A 100 -25.52 -4.50 22.86
C ILE A 100 -24.90 -3.16 22.47
N GLN A 101 -23.99 -2.66 23.31
CA GLN A 101 -23.16 -1.48 23.01
C GLN A 101 -22.72 -1.52 21.55
N SER A 102 -22.78 -0.38 20.86
CA SER A 102 -22.23 -0.21 19.52
C SER A 102 -20.83 -0.81 19.46
N HIS A 103 -20.70 -1.97 18.82
CA HIS A 103 -19.44 -2.70 18.76
C HIS A 103 -18.41 -1.78 18.06
N PRO A 104 -17.21 -1.53 18.62
CA PRO A 104 -16.20 -0.63 18.02
C PRO A 104 -15.92 -0.92 16.52
N ILE A 105 -16.00 -2.19 16.14
CA ILE A 105 -15.94 -2.71 14.76
C ILE A 105 -16.90 -1.99 13.80
N LEU A 106 -18.11 -1.61 14.23
CA LEU A 106 -19.09 -0.94 13.36
C LEU A 106 -18.64 0.45 12.92
N GLU A 107 -17.91 1.18 13.76
CA GLU A 107 -17.31 2.47 13.40
C GLU A 107 -16.14 2.26 12.43
N ASP A 108 -15.29 1.26 12.65
CA ASP A 108 -14.20 0.97 11.71
C ASP A 108 -14.73 0.57 10.31
N ILE A 109 -15.80 -0.25 10.24
CA ILE A 109 -16.45 -0.59 8.97
C ILE A 109 -17.01 0.66 8.29
N LYS A 110 -17.59 1.57 9.05
CA LYS A 110 -18.09 2.85 8.54
C LYS A 110 -16.95 3.66 7.92
N GLU A 111 -15.78 3.74 8.56
CA GLU A 111 -14.60 4.39 7.98
C GLU A 111 -14.15 3.74 6.66
N LEU A 112 -14.12 2.39 6.59
CA LEU A 112 -13.79 1.68 5.36
C LEU A 112 -14.79 1.99 4.24
N LYS A 113 -16.08 2.02 4.54
CA LYS A 113 -17.14 2.37 3.57
C LYS A 113 -17.00 3.79 3.06
N VAL A 114 -16.70 4.76 3.94
CA VAL A 114 -16.47 6.15 3.55
C VAL A 114 -15.30 6.23 2.57
N PHE A 115 -14.18 5.56 2.88
CA PHE A 115 -13.03 5.52 1.98
C PHE A 115 -13.39 4.98 0.58
N VAL A 116 -14.08 3.84 0.52
CA VAL A 116 -14.44 3.20 -0.76
C VAL A 116 -15.45 4.05 -1.53
N SER A 117 -16.41 4.67 -0.85
CA SER A 117 -17.39 5.59 -1.45
C SER A 117 -16.72 6.84 -2.02
N ASP A 118 -15.74 7.42 -1.31
CA ASP A 118 -14.97 8.56 -1.80
C ASP A 118 -14.19 8.23 -3.07
N VAL A 119 -13.64 7.01 -3.18
CA VAL A 119 -13.00 6.56 -4.41
C VAL A 119 -14.03 6.43 -5.53
N GLN A 120 -15.15 5.76 -5.28
CA GLN A 120 -16.21 5.55 -6.27
C GLN A 120 -16.76 6.89 -6.81
N GLY A 121 -16.87 7.92 -5.97
CA GLY A 121 -17.31 9.26 -6.41
C GLY A 121 -16.30 10.01 -7.28
N MET A 122 -15.02 9.59 -7.29
CA MET A 122 -13.92 10.33 -7.92
C MET A 122 -13.28 9.60 -9.11
N THR A 123 -13.56 8.31 -9.32
CA THR A 123 -12.92 7.48 -10.36
C THR A 123 -13.96 6.87 -11.30
N GLY A 124 -13.58 6.64 -12.56
CA GLY A 124 -14.36 5.88 -13.54
C GLY A 124 -13.81 4.45 -13.73
N GLY A 125 -14.27 3.76 -14.78
CA GLY A 125 -13.67 2.49 -15.23
C GLY A 125 -13.82 1.33 -14.24
N GLU A 126 -12.84 0.43 -14.27
CA GLU A 126 -12.81 -0.79 -13.47
C GLU A 126 -12.52 -0.47 -11.99
N GLU A 127 -11.78 0.61 -11.73
CA GLU A 127 -11.57 1.15 -10.39
C GLU A 127 -12.89 1.50 -9.69
N ASN A 128 -13.84 2.10 -10.40
CA ASN A 128 -15.18 2.41 -9.89
C ASN A 128 -15.99 1.14 -9.58
N VAL A 129 -15.98 0.17 -10.50
CA VAL A 129 -16.69 -1.11 -10.34
C VAL A 129 -16.15 -1.86 -9.12
N ARG A 130 -14.82 -1.94 -8.97
CA ARG A 130 -14.20 -2.60 -7.82
C ARG A 130 -14.53 -1.91 -6.51
N ALA A 131 -14.57 -0.56 -6.48
CA ALA A 131 -15.01 0.18 -5.31
C ALA A 131 -16.48 -0.12 -4.96
N GLY A 132 -17.40 -0.11 -5.94
CA GLY A 132 -18.81 -0.43 -5.73
C GLY A 132 -19.01 -1.82 -5.10
N ASN A 133 -18.31 -2.84 -5.63
CA ASN A 133 -18.37 -4.21 -5.08
C ASN A 133 -17.89 -4.31 -3.63
N LEU A 134 -16.81 -3.60 -3.28
CA LEU A 134 -16.31 -3.55 -1.91
C LEU A 134 -17.28 -2.82 -0.98
N PHE A 135 -17.88 -1.73 -1.43
CA PHE A 135 -18.88 -0.98 -0.66
C PHE A 135 -20.10 -1.85 -0.33
N GLU A 136 -20.65 -2.56 -1.32
CA GLU A 136 -21.79 -3.44 -1.14
C GLU A 136 -21.48 -4.56 -0.13
N ARG A 137 -20.31 -5.19 -0.26
CA ARG A 137 -19.86 -6.23 0.68
C ARG A 137 -19.77 -5.70 2.11
N LEU A 138 -19.16 -4.53 2.31
CA LEU A 138 -19.07 -3.90 3.63
C LEU A 138 -20.44 -3.50 4.19
N ALA A 139 -21.36 -3.01 3.33
CA ALA A 139 -22.72 -2.67 3.75
C ALA A 139 -23.50 -3.91 4.24
N ASN A 140 -23.40 -5.02 3.51
CA ASN A 140 -24.03 -6.28 3.90
C ASN A 140 -23.44 -6.83 5.21
N LEU A 141 -22.12 -6.76 5.38
CA LEU A 141 -21.45 -7.14 6.64
C LEU A 141 -21.87 -6.27 7.81
N GLN A 142 -21.99 -4.95 7.61
CA GLN A 142 -22.44 -4.03 8.65
C GLN A 142 -23.85 -4.38 9.14
N VAL A 143 -24.78 -4.69 8.23
CA VAL A 143 -26.15 -5.10 8.57
C VAL A 143 -26.16 -6.41 9.37
N ARG A 144 -25.36 -7.40 8.95
CA ARG A 144 -25.27 -8.69 9.64
C ARG A 144 -24.65 -8.56 11.03
N LEU A 145 -23.59 -7.76 11.17
CA LEU A 145 -22.97 -7.48 12.47
C LEU A 145 -23.91 -6.73 13.41
N HIS A 146 -24.67 -5.76 12.89
CA HIS A 146 -25.68 -5.05 13.68
C HIS A 146 -26.81 -5.98 14.15
N ASN A 147 -27.19 -6.96 13.32
CA ASN A 147 -28.24 -7.92 13.62
C ASN A 147 -27.75 -9.16 14.38
N ALA A 148 -26.46 -9.29 14.67
CA ALA A 148 -25.91 -10.43 15.38
C ALA A 148 -26.52 -10.52 16.80
N GLN A 149 -26.93 -11.73 17.19
CA GLN A 149 -27.62 -11.98 18.46
C GLN A 149 -26.66 -12.42 19.58
N SER A 150 -25.37 -12.65 19.28
CA SER A 150 -24.38 -13.07 20.26
C SER A 150 -22.95 -12.66 19.90
N GLU A 151 -22.06 -12.60 20.88
CA GLU A 151 -20.61 -12.38 20.65
C GLU A 151 -19.98 -13.51 19.82
N SER A 152 -20.52 -14.73 19.91
CA SER A 152 -20.05 -15.86 19.10
C SER A 152 -20.36 -15.65 17.62
N GLU A 153 -21.54 -15.11 17.30
CA GLU A 153 -21.92 -14.77 15.93
C GLU A 153 -21.08 -13.62 15.38
N VAL A 154 -20.83 -12.58 16.19
CA VAL A 154 -19.91 -11.49 15.82
C VAL A 154 -18.52 -12.04 15.52
N ARG A 155 -17.98 -12.92 16.37
CA ARG A 155 -16.67 -13.54 16.17
C ARG A 155 -16.62 -14.39 14.90
N GLN A 156 -17.70 -15.12 14.60
CA GLN A 156 -17.78 -15.91 13.39
C GLN A 156 -17.73 -15.02 12.14
N LEU A 157 -18.58 -13.98 12.09
CA LEU A 157 -18.59 -12.98 11.02
C LEU A 157 -17.22 -12.29 10.87
N GLU A 158 -16.56 -12.03 11.99
CA GLU A 158 -15.23 -11.44 12.05
C GLU A 158 -14.19 -12.32 11.32
N VAL A 159 -14.09 -13.59 11.73
CA VAL A 159 -13.09 -14.56 11.27
C VAL A 159 -13.33 -15.00 9.83
N GLU A 160 -14.59 -15.22 9.46
CA GLU A 160 -14.95 -15.79 8.16
C GLU A 160 -14.99 -14.75 7.04
N GLU A 161 -15.36 -13.49 7.35
CA GLU A 161 -15.66 -12.53 6.29
C GLU A 161 -15.05 -11.14 6.49
N LEU A 162 -15.15 -10.55 7.69
CA LEU A 162 -14.76 -9.15 7.90
C LEU A 162 -13.25 -8.95 7.71
N ARG A 163 -12.43 -9.84 8.24
CA ARG A 163 -10.96 -9.75 8.10
C ARG A 163 -10.55 -9.80 6.63
N GLN A 164 -11.15 -10.69 5.83
CA GLN A 164 -10.88 -10.75 4.39
C GLN A 164 -11.37 -9.49 3.68
N ALA A 165 -12.58 -9.02 3.98
CA ALA A 165 -13.11 -7.80 3.38
C ALA A 165 -12.21 -6.59 3.68
N THR A 166 -11.68 -6.51 4.89
CA THR A 166 -10.72 -5.47 5.30
C THR A 166 -9.43 -5.55 4.50
N GLU A 167 -8.86 -6.75 4.35
CA GLU A 167 -7.65 -6.93 3.56
C GLU A 167 -7.86 -6.57 2.08
N ASP A 168 -9.01 -6.93 1.52
CA ASP A 168 -9.36 -6.55 0.15
C ASP A 168 -9.45 -5.02 -0.01
N VAL A 169 -9.98 -4.31 0.99
CA VAL A 169 -10.02 -2.83 1.02
C VAL A 169 -8.62 -2.24 1.17
N ARG A 170 -7.76 -2.82 2.00
CA ARG A 170 -6.35 -2.38 2.15
C ARG A 170 -5.55 -2.53 0.88
N ARG A 171 -5.65 -3.68 0.23
CA ARG A 171 -5.05 -3.93 -1.09
C ARG A 171 -5.60 -2.97 -2.12
N PHE A 172 -6.92 -2.75 -2.13
CA PHE A 172 -7.54 -1.75 -2.99
C PHE A 172 -7.01 -0.34 -2.68
N ALA A 173 -6.83 0.04 -1.42
CA ALA A 173 -6.29 1.34 -1.05
C ALA A 173 -4.87 1.58 -1.62
N ARG A 174 -4.05 0.54 -1.67
CA ARG A 174 -2.68 0.56 -2.21
C ARG A 174 -2.57 0.20 -3.69
N ARG A 175 -3.68 0.02 -4.42
CA ARG A 175 -3.69 -0.38 -5.84
C ARG A 175 -2.80 0.47 -6.76
N ARG A 176 -2.61 1.74 -6.41
CA ARG A 176 -1.78 2.70 -7.16
C ARG A 176 -0.28 2.59 -6.85
N ASN A 177 0.10 1.83 -5.83
CA ASN A 177 1.51 1.59 -5.47
C ASN A 177 2.05 0.29 -6.08
N ILE A 178 1.31 -0.35 -7.00
CA ILE A 178 1.69 -1.64 -7.60
C ILE A 178 3.13 -1.64 -8.11
N MET A 179 3.90 -2.66 -7.74
CA MET A 179 5.26 -2.90 -8.28
C MET A 179 5.46 -4.37 -8.63
N LEU A 180 6.22 -4.61 -9.69
CA LEU A 180 6.96 -5.86 -9.91
C LEU A 180 8.29 -5.83 -9.15
N ALA A 181 8.43 -6.69 -8.15
CA ALA A 181 9.64 -6.91 -7.37
C ALA A 181 10.27 -8.27 -7.67
N GLN A 182 11.56 -8.45 -7.36
CA GLN A 182 12.24 -9.74 -7.46
C GLN A 182 12.87 -10.13 -6.12
N PRO A 183 12.06 -10.46 -5.09
CA PRO A 183 12.59 -10.84 -3.79
C PRO A 183 13.70 -11.90 -3.89
N ILE A 184 14.68 -11.84 -2.99
CA ILE A 184 15.79 -12.80 -2.99
C ILE A 184 15.37 -14.23 -2.56
N TRP A 185 14.13 -14.38 -2.10
CA TRP A 185 13.53 -15.63 -1.64
C TRP A 185 12.63 -16.26 -2.70
N SER A 186 12.18 -17.50 -2.45
CA SER A 186 11.32 -18.20 -3.39
C SER A 186 9.91 -17.57 -3.48
N TYR A 187 9.37 -17.62 -4.69
CA TYR A 187 8.00 -17.20 -5.01
C TYR A 187 6.99 -18.21 -4.48
N ARG A 188 5.96 -17.73 -3.77
CA ARG A 188 4.77 -18.52 -3.40
C ARG A 188 3.44 -17.96 -3.92
N GLY A 189 3.48 -16.82 -4.62
CA GLY A 189 2.28 -16.10 -5.04
C GLY A 189 1.59 -15.37 -3.89
N ASP A 190 0.47 -14.72 -4.20
CA ASP A 190 -0.37 -14.06 -3.21
C ASP A 190 -0.97 -15.09 -2.24
N CYS A 191 -0.48 -15.10 -1.00
CA CYS A 191 -0.87 -16.06 0.03
C CYS A 191 -1.40 -15.40 1.32
N THR A 192 -1.77 -14.12 1.29
CA THR A 192 -2.25 -13.43 2.50
C THR A 192 -3.49 -14.12 3.08
N CYS A 193 -3.39 -14.53 4.34
CA CYS A 193 -4.44 -15.15 5.13
C CYS A 193 -4.93 -14.14 6.17
N PRO A 194 -6.22 -13.74 6.14
CA PRO A 194 -6.77 -12.73 7.05
C PRO A 194 -6.68 -13.10 8.53
N ASN A 195 -6.48 -14.39 8.82
CA ASN A 195 -6.45 -14.97 10.16
C ASN A 195 -5.03 -15.27 10.66
N VAL A 196 -3.99 -14.79 9.97
CA VAL A 196 -2.60 -14.98 10.37
C VAL A 196 -2.01 -13.66 10.86
N LEU A 197 -1.32 -13.71 12.00
CA LEU A 197 -0.51 -12.62 12.54
C LEU A 197 0.97 -12.99 12.45
N PHE A 198 1.80 -12.04 12.07
CA PHE A 198 3.24 -12.15 12.20
C PHE A 198 3.70 -11.47 13.49
N PHE A 199 4.71 -12.03 14.15
CA PHE A 199 5.32 -11.41 15.31
C PHE A 199 6.85 -11.45 15.26
N SER A 200 7.47 -10.33 15.66
CA SER A 200 8.91 -10.20 15.89
C SER A 200 9.18 -9.32 17.10
N GLY A 201 10.03 -9.80 18.02
CA GLY A 201 10.45 -9.07 19.23
C GLY A 201 10.36 -9.89 20.53
N SER A 202 10.18 -9.21 21.66
CA SER A 202 10.41 -9.78 23.00
C SER A 202 9.46 -10.92 23.41
N ASN A 203 9.97 -11.86 24.22
CA ASN A 203 9.19 -13.01 24.73
C ASN A 203 7.93 -12.63 25.54
N PRO A 204 7.96 -11.64 26.47
CA PRO A 204 6.76 -11.27 27.22
C PRO A 204 5.63 -10.76 26.31
N THR A 205 5.96 -10.00 25.28
CA THR A 205 4.99 -9.51 24.30
C THR A 205 4.47 -10.65 23.42
N ARG A 206 5.34 -11.58 23.03
CA ARG A 206 4.96 -12.80 22.31
C ARG A 206 3.91 -13.62 23.05
N GLU A 207 4.09 -13.81 24.36
CA GLU A 207 3.16 -14.61 25.20
C GLU A 207 1.78 -13.96 25.30
N ALA A 208 1.74 -12.64 25.50
CA ALA A 208 0.51 -11.86 25.49
C ALA A 208 -0.22 -11.98 24.14
N LEU A 209 0.51 -11.82 23.03
CA LEU A 209 -0.03 -11.95 21.69
C LEU A 209 -0.50 -13.37 21.37
N CYS A 210 0.23 -14.41 21.80
CA CYS A 210 -0.16 -15.80 21.65
C CYS A 210 -1.49 -16.11 22.37
N THR A 211 -1.68 -15.52 23.55
CA THR A 211 -2.93 -15.65 24.32
C THR A 211 -4.08 -14.96 23.59
N LEU A 212 -3.86 -13.74 23.11
CA LEU A 212 -4.86 -12.98 22.34
C LEU A 212 -5.22 -13.68 21.02
N ALA A 213 -4.22 -14.20 20.30
CA ALA A 213 -4.41 -14.93 19.05
C ALA A 213 -5.33 -16.14 19.25
N LYS A 214 -5.11 -16.94 20.30
CA LYS A 214 -6.00 -18.07 20.64
C LYS A 214 -7.42 -17.62 20.96
N LEU A 215 -7.59 -16.54 21.72
CA LEU A 215 -8.91 -16.02 22.10
C LEU A 215 -9.70 -15.48 20.90
N ARG A 216 -9.00 -14.89 19.91
CA ARG A 216 -9.59 -14.27 18.73
C ARG A 216 -9.54 -15.16 17.47
N GLY A 217 -9.01 -16.38 17.56
CA GLY A 217 -8.92 -17.29 16.42
C GLY A 217 -7.95 -16.79 15.34
N PHE A 218 -6.79 -16.27 15.75
CA PHE A 218 -5.64 -16.05 14.86
C PHE A 218 -4.63 -17.18 14.99
N GLU A 219 -3.99 -17.51 13.87
CA GLU A 219 -2.71 -18.21 13.86
C GLU A 219 -1.58 -17.20 14.03
N LEU A 220 -0.58 -17.54 14.85
CA LEU A 220 0.57 -16.68 15.11
C LEU A 220 1.83 -17.28 14.50
N ARG A 221 2.54 -16.52 13.66
CA ARG A 221 3.85 -16.83 13.09
C ARG A 221 4.95 -16.14 13.91
N ASP A 222 5.30 -16.74 15.04
CA ASP A 222 6.25 -16.20 16.04
C ASP A 222 7.52 -17.03 16.23
N LYS A 223 7.72 -18.09 15.44
CA LYS A 223 8.79 -19.08 15.63
C LYS A 223 9.52 -19.37 14.33
N ASN A 224 10.66 -20.04 14.48
CA ASN A 224 11.44 -20.55 13.35
C ASN A 224 10.58 -21.52 12.50
N PRO A 225 10.46 -21.27 11.20
CA PRO A 225 9.75 -22.16 10.29
C PRO A 225 10.39 -23.56 10.29
N ILE A 226 9.58 -24.62 10.36
CA ILE A 226 10.07 -26.00 10.36
C ILE A 226 10.39 -26.43 8.93
N GLY A 227 11.62 -26.91 8.68
CA GLY A 227 12.00 -27.56 7.42
C GLY A 227 12.29 -26.62 6.24
N VAL A 228 12.08 -25.32 6.38
CA VAL A 228 12.48 -24.28 5.43
C VAL A 228 13.69 -23.53 6.01
N ASP A 229 14.54 -22.94 5.18
CA ASP A 229 15.55 -22.01 5.69
C ASP A 229 14.88 -20.87 6.48
N PHE A 230 15.54 -20.41 7.54
CA PHE A 230 14.99 -19.38 8.42
C PHE A 230 14.55 -18.13 7.65
N ALA A 231 15.41 -17.59 6.77
CA ALA A 231 15.11 -16.36 6.05
C ALA A 231 13.92 -16.53 5.10
N GLU A 232 13.89 -17.64 4.38
CA GLU A 232 12.83 -17.95 3.43
C GLU A 232 11.49 -18.22 4.13
N GLY A 233 11.48 -18.94 5.24
CA GLY A 233 10.23 -19.17 5.95
C GLY A 233 9.72 -17.92 6.68
N ARG A 234 10.58 -17.05 7.22
CA ARG A 234 10.15 -15.76 7.78
C ARG A 234 9.59 -14.83 6.70
N TRP A 235 10.14 -14.87 5.50
CA TRP A 235 9.59 -14.22 4.32
C TRP A 235 8.17 -14.73 4.01
N HIS A 236 7.97 -16.05 3.95
CA HIS A 236 6.64 -16.64 3.72
C HIS A 236 5.65 -16.31 4.84
N ASP A 237 6.07 -16.33 6.10
CA ASP A 237 5.25 -15.94 7.24
C ASP A 237 4.75 -14.49 7.10
N LEU A 238 5.61 -13.57 6.66
CA LEU A 238 5.24 -12.18 6.40
C LEU A 238 4.29 -12.04 5.21
N GLN A 239 4.53 -12.76 4.11
CA GLN A 239 3.62 -12.75 2.95
C GLN A 239 2.22 -13.24 3.33
N GLU A 240 2.13 -14.27 4.18
CA GLU A 240 0.87 -14.85 4.64
C GLU A 240 0.15 -13.95 5.66
N ALA A 241 0.89 -13.24 6.52
CA ALA A 241 0.26 -12.47 7.59
C ALA A 241 -0.63 -11.33 7.11
N ASN A 242 -1.77 -11.14 7.77
CA ASN A 242 -2.66 -9.99 7.60
C ASN A 242 -2.07 -8.74 8.29
N LEU A 243 -1.59 -8.91 9.51
CA LEU A 243 -0.95 -7.87 10.31
C LEU A 243 0.42 -8.34 10.76
N ALA A 244 1.37 -7.41 10.85
CA ALA A 244 2.70 -7.67 11.39
C ALA A 244 2.91 -6.88 12.69
N VAL A 245 3.17 -7.60 13.78
CA VAL A 245 3.38 -7.04 15.12
C VAL A 245 4.87 -7.00 15.43
N PHE A 246 5.38 -5.82 15.77
CA PHE A 246 6.79 -5.59 16.08
C PHE A 246 6.94 -4.98 17.47
N ASP A 247 7.74 -5.61 18.33
CA ASP A 247 8.15 -5.03 19.62
C ASP A 247 9.56 -4.44 19.49
N LEU A 248 9.63 -3.10 19.48
CA LEU A 248 10.85 -2.34 19.22
C LEU A 248 11.71 -2.13 20.47
N SER A 249 11.34 -2.72 21.60
CA SER A 249 11.88 -2.39 22.92
C SER A 249 13.31 -2.85 23.17
N ASP A 250 13.74 -3.92 22.50
CA ASP A 250 15.03 -4.57 22.72
C ASP A 250 16.08 -4.20 21.67
N GLU A 251 15.73 -3.30 20.72
CA GLU A 251 16.66 -2.82 19.67
C GLU A 251 17.31 -3.97 18.86
N GLU A 252 16.57 -5.06 18.62
CA GLU A 252 17.10 -6.21 17.89
C GLU A 252 17.18 -5.94 16.37
N PRO A 253 18.34 -6.08 15.72
CA PRO A 253 18.49 -5.79 14.29
C PRO A 253 17.56 -6.63 13.39
N GLN A 254 17.29 -7.88 13.78
CA GLN A 254 16.36 -8.79 13.12
C GLN A 254 14.92 -8.22 13.06
N VAL A 255 14.45 -7.56 14.13
CA VAL A 255 13.09 -6.97 14.18
C VAL A 255 12.95 -5.87 13.14
N TYR A 256 13.96 -5.00 13.03
CA TYR A 256 13.96 -3.89 12.08
C TYR A 256 14.08 -4.37 10.63
N TYR A 257 14.88 -5.41 10.39
CA TYR A 257 14.96 -6.07 9.09
C TYR A 257 13.60 -6.62 8.65
N GLU A 258 12.92 -7.39 9.51
CA GLU A 258 11.60 -7.96 9.22
C GLU A 258 10.54 -6.86 9.06
N MET A 259 10.67 -5.74 9.77
CA MET A 259 9.82 -4.56 9.59
C MET A 259 10.03 -3.91 8.21
N GLY A 260 11.27 -3.82 7.72
CA GLY A 260 11.57 -3.35 6.35
C GLY A 260 10.90 -4.22 5.27
N VAL A 261 10.92 -5.54 5.47
CA VAL A 261 10.20 -6.50 4.61
C VAL A 261 8.68 -6.24 4.66
N ALA A 262 8.11 -6.10 5.86
CA ALA A 262 6.68 -5.86 6.05
C ALA A 262 6.21 -4.55 5.39
N ILE A 263 6.97 -3.46 5.54
CA ILE A 263 6.69 -2.16 4.89
C ILE A 263 6.67 -2.30 3.37
N THR A 264 7.60 -3.06 2.81
CA THR A 264 7.72 -3.28 1.36
C THR A 264 6.58 -4.14 0.82
N LEU A 265 6.09 -5.10 1.61
CA LEU A 265 4.88 -5.84 1.30
C LEU A 265 3.59 -5.04 1.53
N GLY A 266 3.68 -3.83 2.12
CA GLY A 266 2.54 -2.99 2.45
C GLY A 266 1.68 -3.56 3.57
N LYS A 267 2.25 -4.35 4.47
CA LYS A 267 1.55 -4.90 5.64
C LYS A 267 1.18 -3.78 6.61
N GLU A 268 0.03 -3.91 7.24
CA GLU A 268 -0.30 -3.03 8.37
C GLU A 268 0.52 -3.44 9.59
N LEU A 269 1.06 -2.44 10.27
CA LEU A 269 2.00 -2.65 11.36
C LEU A 269 1.33 -2.41 12.70
N VAL A 270 1.57 -3.28 13.67
CA VAL A 270 1.26 -3.01 15.08
C VAL A 270 2.60 -2.84 15.79
N LEU A 271 2.90 -1.60 16.17
CA LEU A 271 4.18 -1.26 16.78
C LEU A 271 4.02 -1.12 18.29
N LEU A 272 4.89 -1.78 19.02
CA LEU A 272 4.91 -1.79 20.48
C LEU A 272 6.27 -1.29 20.96
N CYS A 273 6.28 -0.50 22.02
CA CYS A 273 7.52 -0.04 22.63
C CYS A 273 7.39 0.09 24.15
N ARG A 274 8.44 -0.27 24.88
CA ARG A 274 8.51 -0.06 26.31
C ARG A 274 8.67 1.42 26.62
N ARG A 275 7.85 1.94 27.54
CA ARG A 275 7.89 3.33 28.00
C ARG A 275 9.31 3.70 28.44
N GLY A 276 9.81 4.82 27.91
CA GLY A 276 11.17 5.30 28.15
C GLY A 276 12.23 4.76 27.19
N VAL A 277 11.90 3.78 26.33
CA VAL A 277 12.71 3.44 25.16
C VAL A 277 12.26 4.37 24.02
N ILE A 278 13.22 5.04 23.41
CA ILE A 278 12.97 5.87 22.22
C ILE A 278 13.34 5.02 21.01
N PRO A 279 12.39 4.63 20.15
CA PRO A 279 12.72 3.93 18.92
C PRO A 279 13.75 4.73 18.13
N LYS A 280 14.83 4.07 17.70
CA LYS A 280 15.95 4.74 17.02
C LYS A 280 15.61 5.21 15.60
N PHE A 281 14.40 4.93 15.14
CA PHE A 281 13.95 5.23 13.80
C PHE A 281 12.49 5.65 13.78
N ASP A 282 12.23 6.82 13.19
CA ASP A 282 10.87 7.29 12.97
C ASP A 282 10.27 6.57 11.76
N VAL A 283 9.33 5.68 12.04
CA VAL A 283 8.60 4.93 11.02
C VAL A 283 7.39 5.67 10.45
N GLY A 284 7.17 6.92 10.87
CA GLY A 284 6.03 7.74 10.49
C GLY A 284 4.70 7.16 11.01
N GLN A 285 4.76 6.39 12.09
CA GLN A 285 3.62 5.70 12.68
C GLN A 285 3.73 5.64 14.20
N ASN A 286 2.60 5.86 14.88
CA ASN A 286 2.52 5.74 16.33
C ASN A 286 2.73 4.28 16.78
N TYR A 287 3.39 4.13 17.91
CA TYR A 287 3.53 2.86 18.62
C TYR A 287 2.75 2.91 19.93
N ALA A 288 2.23 1.76 20.36
CA ALA A 288 1.60 1.64 21.66
C ALA A 288 2.66 1.42 22.74
N GLU A 289 2.61 2.24 23.78
CA GLU A 289 3.57 2.17 24.88
C GLU A 289 3.09 1.25 26.01
N TYR A 290 4.04 0.54 26.63
CA TYR A 290 3.78 -0.24 27.84
C TYR A 290 4.84 -0.01 28.92
N GLY A 291 4.44 -0.03 30.18
CA GLY A 291 5.31 -0.11 31.35
C GLY A 291 5.72 -1.54 31.70
N ILE A 292 6.72 -1.67 32.59
CA ILE A 292 7.18 -2.98 33.12
C ILE A 292 6.06 -3.67 33.92
N HIS A 293 5.25 -2.89 34.64
CA HIS A 293 4.15 -3.38 35.47
C HIS A 293 2.78 -3.30 34.79
N ASP A 294 2.72 -2.84 33.55
CA ASP A 294 1.44 -2.69 32.84
C ASP A 294 0.87 -4.06 32.49
N ASN A 295 -0.45 -4.14 32.40
CA ASN A 295 -1.14 -5.31 31.85
C ASN A 295 -0.77 -5.47 30.36
N ARG A 296 0.27 -6.26 30.09
CA ARG A 296 0.81 -6.46 28.73
C ARG A 296 -0.25 -6.94 27.76
N PHE A 297 -1.11 -7.85 28.20
CA PHE A 297 -2.22 -8.36 27.39
C PHE A 297 -3.16 -7.24 26.96
N GLY A 298 -3.56 -6.36 27.89
CA GLY A 298 -4.45 -5.24 27.59
C GLY A 298 -3.85 -4.24 26.59
N VAL A 299 -2.55 -3.94 26.71
CA VAL A 299 -1.87 -3.04 25.76
C VAL A 299 -1.80 -3.68 24.36
N VAL A 300 -1.39 -4.94 24.29
CA VAL A 300 -1.31 -5.68 23.01
C VAL A 300 -2.70 -5.79 22.36
N GLN A 301 -3.74 -6.05 23.15
CA GLN A 301 -5.11 -6.10 22.66
C GLN A 301 -5.54 -4.76 22.08
N ALA A 302 -5.39 -3.66 22.83
CA ALA A 302 -5.78 -2.33 22.36
C ALA A 302 -5.01 -1.92 21.09
N ALA A 303 -3.71 -2.22 21.04
CA ALA A 303 -2.88 -1.94 19.87
C ALA A 303 -3.35 -2.72 18.63
N LEU A 304 -3.62 -4.02 18.78
CA LEU A 304 -4.13 -4.86 17.69
C LEU A 304 -5.50 -4.36 17.20
N GLU A 305 -6.43 -4.11 18.12
CA GLU A 305 -7.79 -3.64 17.81
C GLU A 305 -7.77 -2.28 17.09
N SER A 306 -6.85 -1.38 17.46
CA SER A 306 -6.70 -0.08 16.79
C SER A 306 -6.23 -0.18 15.33
N CYS A 307 -5.69 -1.33 14.92
CA CYS A 307 -5.15 -1.53 13.57
C CYS A 307 -6.00 -2.49 12.74
N LEU A 308 -6.68 -3.46 13.36
CA LEU A 308 -7.25 -4.63 12.69
C LEU A 308 -8.24 -4.31 11.57
N TYR A 309 -9.03 -3.24 11.68
CA TYR A 309 -10.01 -2.82 10.66
C TYR A 309 -9.75 -1.45 10.07
N ARG A 310 -8.59 -0.85 10.35
CA ARG A 310 -8.23 0.49 9.87
C ARG A 310 -7.29 0.45 8.69
N LEU A 311 -7.21 1.58 8.00
CA LEU A 311 -6.27 1.85 6.92
C LEU A 311 -5.15 2.74 7.46
N GLN A 312 -3.96 2.19 7.69
CA GLN A 312 -2.78 3.01 7.99
C GLN A 312 -2.19 3.65 6.73
N ASN A 313 -2.66 3.23 5.56
CA ASN A 313 -2.26 3.78 4.28
C ASN A 313 -3.43 3.81 3.28
N ARG A 314 -3.68 4.98 2.69
CA ARG A 314 -4.75 5.20 1.70
C ARG A 314 -4.27 5.28 0.25
N GLY A 315 -2.98 5.03 0.02
CA GLY A 315 -2.31 5.20 -1.26
C GLY A 315 -2.12 6.67 -1.63
N ASP A 316 -1.13 6.96 -2.47
CA ASP A 316 -0.99 8.27 -3.10
C ASP A 316 -1.74 8.28 -4.44
N ARG A 317 -2.62 9.26 -4.65
CA ARG A 317 -3.40 9.37 -5.89
C ARG A 317 -2.64 10.08 -7.01
N SER A 318 -1.55 10.77 -6.68
CA SER A 318 -0.81 11.64 -7.60
C SER A 318 0.33 10.93 -8.35
N THR A 319 0.61 9.66 -8.04
CA THR A 319 1.79 8.97 -8.56
C THR A 319 1.54 8.17 -9.85
N PRO A 320 2.48 8.19 -10.81
CA PRO A 320 2.42 7.44 -12.07
C PRO A 320 2.88 5.98 -11.95
N THR A 321 3.01 5.46 -10.73
CA THR A 321 3.60 4.14 -10.44
C THR A 321 2.95 2.99 -11.21
N PRO A 322 1.62 2.89 -11.40
CA PRO A 322 1.04 1.81 -12.19
C PRO A 322 1.55 1.79 -13.64
N GLN A 323 1.61 2.97 -14.28
CA GLN A 323 2.09 3.12 -15.64
C GLN A 323 3.58 2.82 -15.74
N GLU A 324 4.38 3.24 -14.75
CA GLU A 324 5.80 2.89 -14.66
C GLU A 324 6.01 1.38 -14.52
N THR A 325 5.27 0.71 -13.63
CA THR A 325 5.30 -0.74 -13.46
C THR A 325 4.93 -1.47 -14.75
N TYR A 326 3.90 -1.00 -15.47
CA TYR A 326 3.53 -1.56 -16.75
C TYR A 326 4.64 -1.38 -17.81
N ARG A 327 5.25 -0.19 -17.90
CA ARG A 327 6.40 0.06 -18.80
C ARG A 327 7.58 -0.83 -18.46
N TYR A 328 7.88 -1.01 -17.18
CA TYR A 328 8.94 -1.88 -16.70
C TYR A 328 8.66 -3.35 -17.05
N ALA A 329 7.43 -3.83 -16.85
CA ALA A 329 7.01 -5.18 -17.25
C ALA A 329 7.24 -5.42 -18.74
N LYS A 330 6.87 -4.46 -19.60
CA LYS A 330 7.12 -4.51 -21.05
C LYS A 330 8.60 -4.44 -21.39
N TRP A 331 9.39 -3.68 -20.64
CA TRP A 331 10.84 -3.65 -20.80
C TRP A 331 11.46 -5.02 -20.49
N LEU A 332 11.12 -5.64 -19.36
CA LEU A 332 11.56 -7.01 -19.01
C LEU A 332 11.19 -8.02 -20.09
N ALA A 333 9.96 -7.93 -20.59
CA ALA A 333 9.47 -8.78 -21.64
C ALA A 333 10.29 -8.68 -22.94
N ARG A 334 10.70 -7.47 -23.33
CA ARG A 334 11.56 -7.24 -24.51
C ARG A 334 12.97 -7.81 -24.36
N GLN A 335 13.45 -7.97 -23.13
CA GLN A 335 14.73 -8.64 -22.86
C GLN A 335 14.65 -10.17 -23.06
N GLN A 336 13.47 -10.72 -23.38
CA GLN A 336 13.23 -12.14 -23.64
C GLN A 336 12.64 -12.36 -25.05
N PRO A 337 13.39 -12.04 -26.12
CA PRO A 337 12.86 -11.99 -27.49
C PRO A 337 12.36 -13.34 -28.02
N ASP A 338 12.79 -14.45 -27.43
CA ASP A 338 12.42 -15.80 -27.85
C ASP A 338 10.99 -16.21 -27.43
N ASN A 339 10.28 -15.36 -26.66
CA ASN A 339 8.90 -15.61 -26.23
C ASN A 339 7.89 -14.93 -27.19
N ALA A 340 7.49 -15.64 -28.24
CA ALA A 340 6.57 -15.14 -29.27
C ALA A 340 5.19 -14.69 -28.72
N THR A 341 4.68 -15.35 -27.68
CA THR A 341 3.43 -14.98 -27.00
C THR A 341 3.56 -13.63 -26.31
N LEU A 342 4.68 -13.41 -25.63
CA LEU A 342 4.98 -12.18 -24.92
C LEU A 342 5.24 -11.00 -25.86
N ALA A 343 5.90 -11.26 -27.00
CA ALA A 343 6.09 -10.27 -28.06
C ALA A 343 4.75 -9.80 -28.65
N THR A 344 3.82 -10.73 -28.87
CA THR A 344 2.47 -10.41 -29.38
C THR A 344 1.67 -9.60 -28.36
N PHE A 345 1.70 -9.96 -27.07
CA PHE A 345 1.04 -9.20 -26.00
C PHE A 345 1.55 -7.76 -25.91
N CYS A 346 2.87 -7.56 -26.02
CA CYS A 346 3.47 -6.24 -25.98
C CYS A 346 3.01 -5.30 -27.12
N LEU A 347 2.57 -5.86 -28.26
CA LEU A 347 2.08 -5.12 -29.43
C LEU A 347 0.59 -4.77 -29.35
N LEU A 348 -0.21 -5.56 -28.64
CA LEU A 348 -1.67 -5.45 -28.62
C LEU A 348 -2.21 -4.47 -27.57
N ASP A 349 -1.46 -4.21 -26.51
CA ASP A 349 -2.04 -3.64 -25.29
C ASP A 349 -1.68 -2.15 -25.05
N LYS A 350 -2.74 -1.35 -24.89
CA LYS A 350 -2.76 0.01 -24.34
C LYS A 350 -3.68 -0.01 -23.12
N ALA A 351 -3.22 -0.58 -22.01
CA ALA A 351 -3.92 -0.43 -20.74
C ALA A 351 -4.20 1.07 -20.51
N LYS A 352 -5.44 1.42 -20.20
CA LYS A 352 -5.80 2.81 -19.85
C LYS A 352 -5.15 3.16 -18.51
N ASP A 353 -5.20 4.43 -18.11
CA ASP A 353 -4.67 4.90 -16.81
C ASP A 353 -5.44 4.37 -15.58
N ASP A 354 -6.21 3.28 -15.72
CA ASP A 354 -6.91 2.60 -14.65
C ASP A 354 -5.96 1.61 -13.94
N PRO A 355 -5.73 1.76 -12.62
CA PRO A 355 -4.78 0.91 -11.89
C PRO A 355 -5.22 -0.55 -11.78
N VAL A 356 -6.52 -0.85 -11.85
CA VAL A 356 -7.05 -2.22 -11.81
C VAL A 356 -6.84 -2.90 -13.17
N GLU A 357 -7.09 -2.20 -14.28
CA GLU A 357 -6.75 -2.72 -15.62
C GLU A 357 -5.25 -2.97 -15.75
N ILE A 358 -4.42 -2.01 -15.31
CA ILE A 358 -2.96 -2.15 -15.31
C ILE A 358 -2.51 -3.36 -14.49
N HIS A 359 -3.08 -3.57 -13.29
CA HIS A 359 -2.76 -4.75 -12.47
C HIS A 359 -3.01 -6.05 -13.24
N ASN A 360 -4.14 -6.16 -13.92
CA ASN A 360 -4.49 -7.35 -14.71
C ASN A 360 -3.52 -7.53 -15.90
N SER A 361 -3.16 -6.46 -16.60
CA SER A 361 -2.17 -6.54 -17.68
C SER A 361 -0.79 -6.94 -17.17
N VAL A 362 -0.35 -6.41 -16.03
CA VAL A 362 0.93 -6.78 -15.40
C VAL A 362 0.91 -8.24 -14.95
N LEU A 363 -0.19 -8.74 -14.39
CA LEU A 363 -0.37 -10.15 -14.04
C LEU A 363 -0.16 -11.06 -15.25
N VAL A 364 -0.78 -10.73 -16.38
CA VAL A 364 -0.63 -11.51 -17.62
C VAL A 364 0.83 -11.50 -18.11
N VAL A 365 1.47 -10.33 -18.17
CA VAL A 365 2.90 -10.23 -18.56
C VAL A 365 3.78 -11.08 -17.66
N ASN A 366 3.57 -11.00 -16.34
CA ASN A 366 4.38 -11.69 -15.35
C ASN A 366 4.32 -13.22 -15.47
N GLN A 367 3.17 -13.78 -15.89
CA GLN A 367 3.02 -15.22 -16.12
C GLN A 367 3.94 -15.76 -17.24
N PHE A 368 4.35 -14.91 -18.17
CA PHE A 368 5.19 -15.29 -19.32
C PHE A 368 6.68 -14.98 -19.12
N LEU A 369 7.06 -14.32 -18.02
CA LEU A 369 8.47 -14.04 -17.73
C LEU A 369 9.19 -15.32 -17.27
N ILE A 370 10.41 -15.55 -17.77
CA ILE A 370 11.26 -16.70 -17.39
C ILE A 370 11.51 -16.76 -15.87
N ARG A 371 11.57 -15.60 -15.22
CA ARG A 371 11.57 -15.47 -13.76
C ARG A 371 10.32 -14.73 -13.36
N GLN A 372 9.45 -15.43 -12.64
CA GLN A 372 8.26 -14.83 -12.05
C GLN A 372 8.71 -13.77 -11.05
N HIS A 373 8.22 -12.56 -11.25
CA HIS A 373 8.36 -11.46 -10.31
C HIS A 373 7.17 -11.49 -9.35
N GLU A 374 7.32 -10.87 -8.20
CA GLU A 374 6.19 -10.68 -7.30
C GLU A 374 5.51 -9.36 -7.61
N ILE A 375 4.17 -9.41 -7.71
CA ILE A 375 3.38 -8.19 -7.71
C ILE A 375 3.09 -7.84 -6.26
N ILE A 376 3.67 -6.74 -5.80
CA ILE A 376 3.53 -6.23 -4.44
C ILE A 376 2.81 -4.89 -4.44
N PHE A 377 2.24 -4.54 -3.28
CA PHE A 377 1.53 -3.29 -3.03
C PHE A 377 2.17 -2.56 -1.85
N PRO A 378 3.39 -2.03 -2.00
CA PRO A 378 4.14 -1.39 -0.93
C PRO A 378 3.41 -0.22 -0.29
N ARG A 379 3.90 0.14 0.89
CA ARG A 379 3.41 1.32 1.63
C ARG A 379 3.52 2.59 0.78
N TRP A 380 4.62 2.80 0.07
CA TRP A 380 4.78 3.97 -0.79
C TRP A 380 4.81 3.58 -2.27
N PRO A 381 4.33 4.45 -3.16
CA PRO A 381 4.56 4.30 -4.58
C PRO A 381 6.06 4.25 -4.85
N GLY A 382 6.53 3.20 -5.51
CA GLY A 382 7.93 3.07 -5.90
C GLY A 382 8.17 3.48 -7.34
N CYS A 383 9.42 3.28 -7.75
CA CYS A 383 9.92 3.51 -9.09
C CYS A 383 10.99 2.46 -9.45
N TYR A 384 11.48 2.52 -10.68
CA TYR A 384 12.47 1.61 -11.21
C TYR A 384 13.79 2.34 -11.51
N PRO A 385 14.94 1.69 -11.32
CA PRO A 385 16.24 2.28 -11.63
C PRO A 385 16.37 2.48 -13.13
N ASP A 386 17.01 3.57 -13.53
CA ASP A 386 17.43 3.78 -14.92
C ASP A 386 18.51 2.75 -15.26
N PRO A 387 18.30 1.83 -16.22
CA PRO A 387 19.24 0.76 -16.53
C PRO A 387 20.60 1.26 -17.04
N ASP A 388 20.68 2.47 -17.58
CA ASP A 388 21.91 3.05 -18.12
C ASP A 388 22.70 3.86 -17.08
N ALA A 389 22.10 4.11 -15.91
CA ALA A 389 22.73 4.84 -14.81
C ALA A 389 23.63 3.94 -13.93
N LYS A 390 24.53 4.59 -13.19
CA LYS A 390 25.37 3.99 -12.15
C LYS A 390 25.09 4.61 -10.78
N ARG A 391 23.80 4.76 -10.47
CA ARG A 391 23.36 5.33 -9.20
C ARG A 391 23.57 4.30 -8.09
N CYS A 392 24.42 4.64 -7.13
CA CYS A 392 24.78 3.79 -6.01
C CYS A 392 24.26 4.40 -4.71
N PHE A 393 23.37 3.69 -4.01
CA PHE A 393 22.88 4.12 -2.71
C PHE A 393 23.70 3.49 -1.59
N ILE A 394 24.18 4.31 -0.65
CA ILE A 394 25.02 3.87 0.47
C ILE A 394 24.15 3.77 1.73
N VAL A 395 24.08 2.56 2.28
CA VAL A 395 23.35 2.22 3.50
C VAL A 395 24.36 1.83 4.57
N MET A 396 24.61 2.73 5.53
CA MET A 396 25.57 2.50 6.60
C MET A 396 25.25 3.33 7.85
N SER A 397 25.90 2.99 8.96
CA SER A 397 25.82 3.79 10.20
C SER A 397 26.34 5.22 9.99
N PHE A 398 25.66 6.20 10.59
CA PHE A 398 26.07 7.61 10.59
C PHE A 398 27.07 7.95 11.70
N ALA A 399 27.51 6.96 12.48
CA ALA A 399 28.47 7.19 13.55
C ALA A 399 29.78 7.78 13.01
N GLU A 400 30.35 8.75 13.75
CA GLU A 400 31.52 9.51 13.29
C GLU A 400 32.73 8.62 12.94
N HIS A 401 32.93 7.54 13.69
CA HIS A 401 34.03 6.59 13.45
C HIS A 401 33.86 5.77 12.16
N MET A 402 32.68 5.76 11.54
CA MET A 402 32.41 5.11 10.26
C MET A 402 32.71 6.02 9.06
N ASN A 403 33.05 7.30 9.28
CA ASN A 403 33.40 8.24 8.20
C ASN A 403 34.54 7.77 7.28
N PRO A 404 35.63 7.14 7.78
CA PRO A 404 36.67 6.61 6.90
C PRO A 404 36.16 5.52 5.94
N ALA A 405 35.28 4.62 6.42
CA ALA A 405 34.65 3.60 5.58
C ALA A 405 33.74 4.23 4.52
N ARG A 406 32.97 5.25 4.91
CA ARG A 406 32.15 6.04 3.99
C ARG A 406 32.98 6.64 2.85
N VAL A 407 34.06 7.35 3.19
CA VAL A 407 34.93 7.99 2.20
C VAL A 407 35.53 6.96 1.24
N ALA A 408 35.91 5.78 1.74
CA ALA A 408 36.38 4.69 0.88
C ALA A 408 35.32 4.16 -0.08
N ILE A 409 34.07 3.99 0.39
CA ILE A 409 32.95 3.55 -0.46
C ILE A 409 32.68 4.59 -1.56
N GLU A 410 32.53 5.86 -1.18
CA GLU A 410 32.27 6.98 -2.10
C GLU A 410 33.39 7.09 -3.15
N GLU A 411 34.65 7.01 -2.72
CA GLU A 411 35.80 7.07 -3.62
C GLU A 411 35.84 5.87 -4.58
N GLY A 412 35.51 4.67 -4.10
CA GLY A 412 35.44 3.47 -4.94
C GLY A 412 34.37 3.59 -6.02
N ILE A 413 33.18 4.09 -5.66
CA ILE A 413 32.07 4.37 -6.58
C ILE A 413 32.49 5.43 -7.60
N ARG A 414 33.05 6.55 -7.14
CA ARG A 414 33.46 7.68 -7.97
C ARG A 414 34.53 7.28 -8.99
N LEU A 415 35.56 6.54 -8.57
CA LEU A 415 36.62 6.05 -9.45
C LEU A 415 36.08 5.10 -10.54
N ALA A 416 35.01 4.37 -10.23
CA ALA A 416 34.34 3.50 -11.21
C ALA A 416 33.43 4.28 -12.19
N GLY A 417 33.21 5.58 -11.96
CA GLY A 417 32.34 6.46 -12.71
C GLY A 417 30.87 6.35 -12.33
N GLY A 418 30.57 5.94 -11.09
CA GLY A 418 29.22 5.94 -10.53
C GLY A 418 28.94 7.16 -9.66
N ASP A 419 27.67 7.38 -9.36
CA ASP A 419 27.20 8.45 -8.48
C ASP A 419 26.79 7.86 -7.12
N SER A 420 27.39 8.34 -6.03
CA SER A 420 27.07 7.91 -4.67
C SER A 420 26.01 8.81 -4.04
N ILE A 421 24.99 8.21 -3.40
CA ILE A 421 23.92 8.92 -2.70
C ILE A 421 23.75 8.33 -1.31
N ARG A 422 23.46 9.19 -0.33
CA ARG A 422 23.23 8.81 1.06
C ARG A 422 21.94 9.44 1.59
N GLY A 423 21.24 8.72 2.46
CA GLY A 423 19.91 9.09 2.96
C GLY A 423 19.85 10.31 3.88
N ASP A 424 20.99 10.83 4.35
CA ASP A 424 21.08 12.04 5.17
C ASP A 424 21.17 13.35 4.36
N VAL A 425 21.28 13.25 3.04
CA VAL A 425 21.25 14.41 2.13
C VAL A 425 19.81 14.84 1.80
N ALA A 426 18.81 14.12 2.34
CA ALA A 426 17.40 14.41 2.12
C ALA A 426 16.88 15.50 3.08
N GLU A 427 16.44 16.63 2.54
CA GLU A 427 15.80 17.72 3.29
C GLU A 427 14.33 17.41 3.70
N ASP A 428 13.85 16.18 3.51
CA ASP A 428 12.45 15.81 3.73
C ASP A 428 12.16 15.45 5.20
N PRO A 429 11.12 16.03 5.84
CA PRO A 429 10.65 15.60 7.17
C PRO A 429 10.21 14.13 7.23
N HIS A 430 9.98 13.44 6.11
CA HIS A 430 9.63 12.01 6.03
C HIS A 430 10.83 11.15 5.60
N ILE A 431 11.81 11.00 6.49
CA ILE A 431 13.07 10.29 6.24
C ILE A 431 12.86 8.92 5.56
N LEU A 432 11.89 8.15 6.03
CA LEU A 432 11.59 6.82 5.47
C LEU A 432 11.11 6.85 4.02
N ARG A 433 10.34 7.87 3.64
CA ARG A 433 9.86 8.01 2.26
C ARG A 433 11.02 8.30 1.32
N SER A 434 11.94 9.18 1.73
CA SER A 434 13.13 9.47 0.93
C SER A 434 14.04 8.25 0.79
N ILE A 435 14.25 7.50 1.87
CA ILE A 435 15.01 6.24 1.85
C ILE A 435 14.38 5.24 0.88
N TRP A 436 13.05 5.07 0.94
CA TRP A 436 12.31 4.22 0.01
C TRP A 436 12.55 4.61 -1.46
N ASP A 437 12.48 5.90 -1.77
CA ASP A 437 12.69 6.39 -3.13
C ASP A 437 14.14 6.15 -3.61
N GLU A 438 15.13 6.35 -2.75
CA GLU A 438 16.53 6.11 -3.11
C GLU A 438 16.85 4.63 -3.30
N ILE A 439 16.33 3.75 -2.43
CA ILE A 439 16.41 2.29 -2.63
C ILE A 439 15.74 1.89 -3.95
N CYS A 440 14.62 2.52 -4.31
CA CYS A 440 13.93 2.23 -5.57
C CYS A 440 14.74 2.65 -6.81
N ARG A 441 15.46 3.77 -6.75
CA ARG A 441 16.22 4.33 -7.88
C ARG A 441 17.61 3.73 -8.04
N ALA A 442 18.14 3.06 -7.03
CA ALA A 442 19.51 2.55 -7.02
C ALA A 442 19.74 1.39 -8.01
N ASN A 443 20.83 1.47 -8.78
CA ASN A 443 21.35 0.36 -9.61
C ASN A 443 22.20 -0.61 -8.79
N LEU A 444 22.84 -0.10 -7.73
CA LEU A 444 23.60 -0.85 -6.75
C LEU A 444 23.35 -0.23 -5.37
N ILE A 445 23.14 -1.06 -4.37
CA ILE A 445 23.08 -0.63 -2.98
C ILE A 445 24.30 -1.20 -2.27
N VAL A 446 25.12 -0.33 -1.68
CA VAL A 446 26.26 -0.73 -0.86
C VAL A 446 25.82 -0.67 0.59
N VAL A 447 25.81 -1.81 1.27
CA VAL A 447 25.30 -1.95 2.64
C VAL A 447 26.45 -2.36 3.55
N ASP A 448 26.75 -1.52 4.55
CA ASP A 448 27.76 -1.80 5.57
C ASP A 448 27.11 -2.29 6.88
N LEU A 449 27.34 -3.55 7.23
CA LEU A 449 26.79 -4.20 8.42
C LEU A 449 27.73 -4.19 9.64
N THR A 450 28.81 -3.41 9.63
CA THR A 450 29.86 -3.46 10.68
C THR A 450 29.30 -3.40 12.10
N GLU A 451 28.31 -2.53 12.34
CA GLU A 451 27.71 -2.30 13.65
C GLU A 451 26.29 -2.90 13.82
N PHE A 452 25.75 -3.59 12.81
CA PHE A 452 24.34 -4.02 12.81
C PHE A 452 23.35 -2.89 13.14
N ASN A 453 23.60 -1.69 12.59
CA ASN A 453 22.74 -0.53 12.81
C ASN A 453 21.28 -0.85 12.41
N LEU A 454 20.32 -0.45 13.24
CA LEU A 454 18.91 -0.83 13.06
C LEU A 454 18.29 -0.26 11.78
N ASN A 455 18.66 0.97 11.41
CA ASN A 455 18.17 1.62 10.19
C ASN A 455 18.73 0.88 8.97
N VAL A 456 20.02 0.55 9.02
CA VAL A 456 20.68 -0.26 7.98
C VAL A 456 20.00 -1.62 7.81
N CYS A 457 19.63 -2.29 8.91
CA CYS A 457 18.92 -3.57 8.84
C CYS A 457 17.52 -3.43 8.23
N LEU A 458 16.78 -2.37 8.57
CA LEU A 458 15.49 -2.05 7.96
C LEU A 458 15.62 -1.81 6.45
N GLU A 459 16.57 -0.97 6.05
CA GLU A 459 16.86 -0.64 4.66
C GLU A 459 17.27 -1.87 3.84
N LEU A 460 18.07 -2.75 4.45
CA LEU A 460 18.45 -4.03 3.85
C LEU A 460 17.23 -4.95 3.64
N GLY A 461 16.30 -4.98 4.60
CA GLY A 461 15.03 -5.69 4.47
C GLY A 461 14.22 -5.22 3.27
N ILE A 462 14.09 -3.90 3.10
CA ILE A 462 13.43 -3.29 1.92
C ILE A 462 14.13 -3.70 0.62
N ALA A 463 15.46 -3.55 0.57
CA ALA A 463 16.26 -3.83 -0.62
C ALA A 463 16.19 -5.31 -1.04
N HIS A 464 16.23 -6.24 -0.08
CA HIS A 464 16.09 -7.68 -0.31
C HIS A 464 14.69 -8.05 -0.82
N THR A 465 13.62 -7.44 -0.29
CA THR A 465 12.26 -7.66 -0.77
C THR A 465 12.07 -7.13 -2.20
N LEU A 466 12.61 -5.95 -2.52
CA LEU A 466 12.53 -5.40 -3.87
C LEU A 466 13.39 -6.17 -4.89
N GLY A 467 14.38 -6.93 -4.44
CA GLY A 467 15.31 -7.63 -5.33
C GLY A 467 16.44 -6.75 -5.87
N ARG A 468 16.79 -5.68 -5.14
CA ARG A 468 17.84 -4.76 -5.60
C ARG A 468 19.20 -5.45 -5.59
N LYS A 469 20.08 -5.03 -6.50
CA LYS A 469 21.46 -5.50 -6.52
C LYS A 469 22.19 -4.90 -5.33
N ILE A 470 22.73 -5.75 -4.45
CA ILE A 470 23.36 -5.33 -3.20
C ILE A 470 24.82 -5.81 -3.16
N LEU A 471 25.70 -4.93 -2.71
CA LEU A 471 27.03 -5.27 -2.21
C LEU A 471 26.98 -5.18 -0.68
N LEU A 472 27.06 -6.33 -0.02
CA LEU A 472 27.08 -6.41 1.43
C LEU A 472 28.52 -6.44 1.94
N VAL A 473 28.91 -5.48 2.77
CA VAL A 473 30.24 -5.36 3.36
C VAL A 473 30.16 -5.29 4.89
N GLY A 474 31.29 -5.53 5.53
CA GLY A 474 31.45 -5.28 6.97
C GLY A 474 32.93 -5.41 7.33
N HIS A 475 33.33 -4.74 8.41
CA HIS A 475 34.69 -4.89 8.92
C HIS A 475 34.97 -6.36 9.26
N GLU A 476 36.22 -6.77 9.15
CA GLU A 476 36.65 -8.10 9.56
C GLU A 476 36.12 -8.45 10.97
N GLY A 477 35.43 -9.59 11.07
CA GLY A 477 34.79 -10.07 12.28
C GLY A 477 33.27 -9.94 12.28
N THR A 478 32.70 -9.02 11.49
CA THR A 478 31.23 -8.83 11.39
C THR A 478 30.52 -10.11 10.96
N GLN A 479 31.10 -10.87 10.01
CA GLN A 479 30.54 -12.13 9.53
C GLN A 479 30.34 -13.19 10.62
N ASN A 480 31.15 -13.15 11.69
CA ASN A 480 31.07 -14.11 12.80
C ASN A 480 29.82 -13.90 13.64
N ASN A 481 29.25 -12.70 13.60
CA ASN A 481 28.12 -12.26 14.42
C ASN A 481 26.81 -12.20 13.63
N LEU A 482 26.83 -12.41 12.31
CA LEU A 482 25.66 -12.32 11.42
C LEU A 482 24.51 -13.21 11.90
N ASN A 483 24.76 -14.49 12.18
CA ASN A 483 23.70 -15.42 12.55
C ASN A 483 23.04 -15.07 13.89
N GLN A 484 23.78 -14.48 14.82
CA GLN A 484 23.28 -14.12 16.15
C GLN A 484 22.47 -12.82 16.13
N ASN A 485 22.90 -11.83 15.33
CA ASN A 485 22.28 -10.50 15.33
C ASN A 485 21.24 -10.32 14.21
N LEU A 486 21.40 -11.03 13.09
CA LEU A 486 20.60 -10.87 11.88
C LEU A 486 20.45 -12.21 11.14
N SER A 487 19.75 -13.16 11.78
CA SER A 487 19.60 -14.53 11.29
C SER A 487 19.04 -14.63 9.86
N ASN A 488 18.19 -13.68 9.42
CA ASN A 488 17.69 -13.62 8.04
C ASN A 488 18.77 -13.42 6.98
N VAL A 489 19.93 -12.88 7.36
CA VAL A 489 21.03 -12.55 6.44
C VAL A 489 22.22 -13.50 6.66
N ALA A 490 22.11 -14.46 7.58
CA ALA A 490 23.20 -15.36 7.97
C ALA A 490 23.81 -16.17 6.80
N LYS A 491 23.01 -16.47 5.77
CA LYS A 491 23.43 -17.21 4.57
C LYS A 491 23.78 -16.32 3.38
N VAL A 492 23.61 -15.00 3.52
CA VAL A 492 23.98 -14.04 2.48
C VAL A 492 25.49 -13.79 2.56
N ARG A 493 26.14 -13.69 1.39
CA ARG A 493 27.58 -13.44 1.33
C ARG A 493 27.87 -11.99 1.73
N LEU A 494 28.47 -11.80 2.90
CA LEU A 494 29.09 -10.56 3.33
C LEU A 494 30.57 -10.54 2.92
N GLN A 495 31.02 -9.47 2.28
CA GLN A 495 32.41 -9.28 1.87
C GLN A 495 33.16 -8.53 2.98
N PRO A 496 34.05 -9.19 3.75
CA PRO A 496 34.78 -8.52 4.81
C PRO A 496 35.83 -7.57 4.23
N TYR A 497 36.09 -6.47 4.93
CA TYR A 497 37.23 -5.59 4.68
C TYR A 497 38.11 -5.44 5.93
N THR A 498 39.43 -5.43 5.73
CA THR A 498 40.43 -5.23 6.79
C THR A 498 41.05 -3.83 6.74
N SER A 499 40.92 -3.14 5.61
CA SER A 499 41.32 -1.76 5.43
C SER A 499 40.33 -1.00 4.55
N HIS A 500 40.35 0.33 4.69
CA HIS A 500 39.54 1.23 3.84
C HIS A 500 39.96 1.18 2.37
N LEU A 501 41.22 0.86 2.06
CA LEU A 501 41.69 0.70 0.68
C LEU A 501 41.08 -0.55 0.02
N ASP A 502 40.96 -1.64 0.77
CA ASP A 502 40.32 -2.88 0.29
C ASP A 502 38.81 -2.67 0.06
N LEU A 503 38.16 -1.92 0.97
CA LEU A 503 36.76 -1.52 0.83
C LEU A 503 36.53 -0.68 -0.43
N GLN A 504 37.39 0.31 -0.67
CA GLN A 504 37.36 1.14 -1.87
C GLN A 504 37.49 0.29 -3.15
N ALA A 505 38.47 -0.62 -3.19
CA ALA A 505 38.69 -1.51 -4.33
C ALA A 505 37.48 -2.45 -4.57
N THR A 506 36.89 -2.96 -3.49
CA THR A 506 35.68 -3.80 -3.55
C THR A 506 34.51 -3.03 -4.17
N CYS A 507 34.27 -1.79 -3.73
CA CYS A 507 33.22 -0.93 -4.26
C CYS A 507 33.46 -0.59 -5.74
N PHE A 508 34.69 -0.26 -6.12
CA PHE A 508 35.07 0.00 -7.50
C PHE A 508 34.71 -1.19 -8.41
N CYS A 509 35.11 -2.40 -8.03
CA CYS A 509 34.83 -3.62 -8.78
C CYS A 509 33.32 -3.89 -8.89
N ALA A 510 32.58 -3.69 -7.81
CA ALA A 510 31.12 -3.88 -7.80
C ALA A 510 30.41 -2.92 -8.76
N VAL A 511 30.82 -1.65 -8.81
CA VAL A 511 30.24 -0.65 -9.73
C VAL A 511 30.64 -0.97 -11.18
N LYS A 512 31.91 -1.32 -11.45
CA LYS A 512 32.34 -1.76 -12.79
C LYS A 512 31.59 -2.98 -13.31
N SER A 513 31.12 -3.87 -12.42
CA SER A 513 30.30 -5.01 -12.84
C SER A 513 28.92 -4.62 -13.40
N LEU A 514 28.48 -3.37 -13.22
CA LEU A 514 27.28 -2.83 -13.88
C LEU A 514 27.50 -2.66 -15.40
N ASP A 515 28.72 -2.27 -15.81
CA ASP A 515 29.08 -2.06 -17.22
C ASP A 515 29.01 -3.35 -18.05
N VAL A 516 29.52 -4.45 -17.48
CA VAL A 516 29.62 -5.74 -18.18
C VAL A 516 28.24 -6.30 -18.55
N LYS A 517 27.22 -6.03 -17.72
CA LYS A 517 25.84 -6.41 -18.05
C LYS A 517 25.24 -5.52 -19.14
N SER A 518 25.61 -4.24 -19.23
CA SER A 518 25.21 -3.38 -20.35
C SER A 518 25.87 -3.78 -21.68
N ALA A 519 27.10 -4.29 -21.65
CA ALA A 519 27.86 -4.70 -22.83
C ALA A 519 27.31 -5.99 -23.47
N VAL A 520 26.95 -6.99 -22.66
CA VAL A 520 26.22 -8.19 -23.13
C VAL A 520 24.85 -7.83 -23.73
N LEU A 521 24.30 -6.66 -23.40
CA LEU A 521 23.04 -6.12 -23.92
C LEU A 521 23.22 -5.21 -25.16
N GLN A 522 24.44 -4.76 -25.50
CA GLN A 522 24.70 -3.97 -26.71
C GLN A 522 25.10 -4.83 -27.92
N GLU A 523 25.67 -6.02 -27.73
CA GLU A 523 26.04 -6.93 -28.82
C GLU A 523 24.85 -7.64 -29.49
N THR A 524 23.63 -7.48 -28.98
CA THR A 524 22.39 -8.00 -29.59
C THR A 524 21.60 -6.94 -30.38
N ARG A 525 22.22 -5.81 -30.75
CA ARG A 525 21.66 -4.93 -31.80
C ARG A 525 21.82 -5.61 -33.16
N PRO A 526 20.77 -5.72 -34.00
CA PRO A 526 20.94 -6.24 -35.36
C PRO A 526 21.87 -5.29 -36.12
N LEU A 527 22.90 -5.87 -36.74
CA LEU A 527 23.80 -5.22 -37.70
C LEU A 527 22.95 -4.51 -38.77
N SER A 528 22.72 -3.21 -38.58
CA SER A 528 22.11 -2.33 -39.58
C SER A 528 23.23 -1.60 -40.31
N SER A 529 23.90 -2.30 -41.22
CA SER A 529 24.68 -1.66 -42.28
C SER A 529 24.94 -2.62 -43.44
N PHE A 530 23.91 -2.96 -44.21
CA PHE A 530 24.12 -3.26 -45.63
C PHE A 530 24.17 -1.92 -46.36
N HIS A 531 25.38 -1.41 -46.57
CA HIS A 531 25.64 -0.40 -47.58
C HIS A 531 25.34 -1.01 -48.95
N ALA A 532 24.42 -0.38 -49.67
CA ALA A 532 24.26 -0.57 -51.09
C ALA A 532 25.57 -0.20 -51.79
N ILE A 533 26.18 -1.16 -52.49
CA ILE A 533 27.18 -0.92 -53.52
C ILE A 533 26.65 -1.56 -54.80
N ARG A 534 26.44 -0.68 -55.78
CA ARG A 534 26.15 -0.81 -57.22
C ARG A 534 26.01 -2.21 -57.83
#